data_AF-A0A5E5PCU4-F1
#
_entry.id   AF-A0A5E5PCU4-F1
#
_cell.length_a   1.000
_cell.length_b   1.000
_cell.length_c   1.000
_cell.angle_alpha   90.00
_cell.angle_beta   90.00
_cell.angle_gamma   90.00
#
_symmetry.space_group_name_H-M   'P 1'
#
loop_
_entity.id
_entity.type
_entity.pdbx_description
1 polymer ?
#
loop_
_entity_poly.entity_id
_entity_poly.type
_entity_poly.pdbx_seq_one_letter_code
_entity_poly.pdbx_strand_id
1 'polypeptide(L)' 'MACGEALGLDLINQPALLEQPPHAAMSATWFWSTRGLNTLADQGNFVKITRRINGGLTGQDDRQALYEKALKVLT' A
#
# COMPACT_ATOMS: atom_id res chain seq x y z
N MET A 1 -9.69 12.59 5.19
CA MET A 1 -9.17 13.01 6.50
C MET A 1 -8.66 11.83 7.32
N ALA A 2 -9.29 10.64 7.23
CA ALA A 2 -8.94 9.47 8.05
C ALA A 2 -7.44 9.06 8.11
N CYS A 3 -6.65 9.20 7.03
CA CYS A 3 -5.21 8.91 7.09
C CYS A 3 -4.44 9.94 7.92
N GLY A 4 -4.68 11.24 7.68
CA GLY A 4 -4.03 12.31 8.44
C GLY A 4 -4.39 12.26 9.92
N GLU A 5 -5.66 12.01 10.23
CA GLU A 5 -6.13 11.80 11.61
C GLU A 5 -5.45 10.59 12.26
N ALA A 6 -5.39 9.44 11.57
CA ALA A 6 -4.76 8.24 12.11
C ALA A 6 -3.24 8.39 12.32
N LEU A 7 -2.59 9.26 11.56
CA LEU A 7 -1.15 9.53 11.66
C LEU A 7 -0.82 10.76 12.52
N GLY A 8 -1.82 11.52 12.97
CA GLY A 8 -1.61 12.80 13.66
C GLY A 8 -0.95 13.87 12.79
N LEU A 9 -1.19 13.84 11.47
CA LEU A 9 -0.60 14.75 10.48
C LEU A 9 -1.68 15.59 9.81
N ASP A 10 -1.42 16.89 9.63
CA ASP A 10 -2.26 17.77 8.83
C ASP A 10 -1.98 17.60 7.34
N LEU A 11 -2.46 16.48 6.77
CA LEU A 11 -2.26 16.15 5.36
C LEU A 11 -3.17 16.94 4.41
N ILE A 12 -4.14 17.69 4.92
CA ILE A 12 -5.02 18.53 4.10
C ILE A 12 -4.30 19.84 3.75
N ASN A 13 -3.70 20.50 4.74
CA ASN A 13 -2.98 21.75 4.51
C ASN A 13 -1.50 21.52 4.17
N GLN A 14 -0.92 20.36 4.54
CA GLN A 14 0.49 20.03 4.32
C GLN A 14 0.67 18.64 3.67
N PRO A 15 0.18 18.42 2.43
CA PRO A 15 0.27 17.12 1.76
C PRO A 15 1.71 16.65 1.52
N ALA A 16 2.66 17.58 1.35
CA ALA A 16 4.09 17.28 1.16
C ALA A 16 4.72 16.53 2.35
N LEU A 17 4.06 16.48 3.52
CA LEU A 17 4.50 15.63 4.62
C LEU A 17 4.58 14.15 4.21
N LEU A 18 3.76 13.69 3.26
CA LEU A 18 3.81 12.33 2.73
C LEU A 18 5.00 12.05 1.81
N GLU A 19 5.74 13.08 1.39
CA GLU A 19 6.99 12.89 0.64
C GLU A 19 8.15 12.51 1.56
N GLN A 20 7.99 12.70 2.88
CA GLN A 20 8.99 12.29 3.86
C GLN A 20 8.93 10.77 4.06
N PRO A 21 10.07 10.05 3.98
CA PRO A 21 10.11 8.59 4.08
C PRO A 21 9.30 7.97 5.23
N PRO A 22 9.36 8.46 6.49
CA PRO A 22 8.58 7.86 7.58
C PRO A 22 7.07 7.98 7.37
N HIS A 23 6.59 9.14 6.90
CA HIS A 23 5.16 9.36 6.69
C HIS A 23 4.65 8.63 5.45
N ALA A 24 5.47 8.55 4.40
CA ALA A 24 5.19 7.74 3.22
C ALA A 24 4.92 6.28 3.60
N ALA A 25 5.83 5.67 4.36
CA ALA A 25 5.68 4.29 4.84
C ALA A 25 4.43 4.13 5.71
N MET A 26 4.21 5.02 6.68
CA MET A 26 3.07 4.95 7.59
C MET A 26 1.73 5.08 6.86
N SER A 27 1.62 6.00 5.90
CA SER A 27 0.39 6.17 5.10
C SER A 27 0.10 4.96 4.21
N ALA A 28 1.14 4.35 3.62
CA ALA A 28 1.02 3.13 2.83
C ALA A 28 0.54 1.95 3.70
N THR A 29 1.12 1.78 4.90
CA THR A 29 0.70 0.75 5.86
C THR A 29 -0.73 0.99 6.37
N TRP A 30 -1.10 2.24 6.65
CA TRP A 30 -2.46 2.60 7.04
C TRP A 30 -3.47 2.24 5.95
N PHE A 31 -3.18 2.59 4.69
CA PHE A 31 -4.05 2.24 3.56
C PHE A 31 -4.18 0.72 3.43
N TRP A 32 -3.06 0.01 3.51
CA TRP A 32 -3.04 -1.44 3.42
C TRP A 32 -3.90 -2.11 4.49
N SER A 33 -3.73 -1.70 5.74
CA SER A 33 -4.46 -2.24 6.89
C SER A 33 -5.95 -1.92 6.82
N THR A 34 -6.31 -0.66 6.63
CA THR A 34 -7.72 -0.21 6.61
C THR A 34 -8.52 -0.75 5.42
N ARG A 35 -7.85 -1.20 4.36
CA ARG A 35 -8.48 -1.85 3.20
C ARG A 35 -8.49 -3.37 3.28
N GLY A 36 -8.03 -3.97 4.39
CA GLY A 36 -8.08 -5.43 4.60
C GLY A 36 -7.19 -6.21 3.63
N LEU A 37 -6.06 -5.62 3.22
CA LEU A 37 -5.18 -6.25 2.22
C LEU A 37 -4.38 -7.43 2.80
N ASN A 38 -4.15 -7.48 4.12
CA ASN A 38 -3.54 -8.64 4.79
C ASN A 38 -4.29 -9.94 4.46
N THR A 39 -5.61 -9.97 4.68
CA THR A 39 -6.43 -11.16 4.40
C THR A 39 -6.32 -11.62 2.94
N LEU A 40 -6.23 -10.68 2.00
CA LEU A 40 -6.05 -11.03 0.59
C LEU A 40 -4.63 -11.55 0.31
N ALA A 41 -3.61 -11.00 0.96
CA ALA A 41 -2.23 -11.43 0.82
C ALA A 41 -2.01 -12.83 1.39
N ASP A 42 -2.60 -13.12 2.56
CA ASP A 42 -2.56 -14.45 3.18
C ASP A 42 -3.19 -15.53 2.28
N GLN A 43 -4.16 -15.13 1.45
CA GLN A 43 -4.82 -16.01 0.46
C GLN A 43 -4.10 -16.06 -0.89
N GLY A 44 -3.00 -15.32 -1.08
CA GLY A 44 -2.31 -15.21 -2.37
C GLY A 44 -3.12 -14.46 -3.45
N ASN A 45 -4.15 -13.70 -3.08
CA ASN A 45 -5.09 -13.06 -4.00
C ASN A 45 -4.55 -11.75 -4.61
N PHE A 46 -3.41 -11.84 -5.31
CA PHE A 46 -2.66 -10.67 -5.83
C PHE A 46 -3.47 -9.79 -6.79
N VAL A 47 -4.23 -10.40 -7.71
CA VAL A 47 -5.13 -9.68 -8.64
C VAL A 47 -6.17 -8.83 -7.88
N LYS A 48 -6.73 -9.35 -6.79
CA LYS A 48 -7.69 -8.61 -5.96
C LYS A 48 -7.01 -7.46 -5.21
N ILE A 49 -5.77 -7.65 -4.76
CA ILE A 49 -4.96 -6.61 -4.15
C ILE A 49 -4.75 -5.46 -5.14
N THR A 50 -4.29 -5.73 -6.35
CA THR A 50 -4.05 -4.69 -7.36
C THR A 50 -5.32 -3.91 -7.69
N ARG A 51 -6.45 -4.60 -7.89
CA ARG A 51 -7.75 -3.94 -8.10
C ARG A 51 -8.18 -3.09 -6.91
N ARG A 52 -7.93 -3.54 -5.68
CA ARG A 52 -8.30 -2.78 -4.47
C ARG A 52 -7.46 -1.51 -4.33
N ILE A 53 -6.20 -1.54 -4.76
CA ILE A 53 -5.30 -0.37 -4.71
C ILE A 53 -5.62 0.60 -5.85
N ASN A 54 -5.73 0.12 -7.10
CA ASN A 54 -5.78 0.96 -8.30
C ASN A 54 -7.16 1.06 -8.97
N GLY A 55 -8.18 0.32 -8.52
CA GLY A 55 -9.48 0.19 -9.19
C GLY A 55 -9.47 -0.69 -10.47
N GLY A 56 -8.30 -0.94 -11.05
CA GLY A 56 -8.08 -1.80 -12.21
C GLY A 56 -6.84 -2.70 -12.07
N LEU A 57 -6.31 -3.19 -13.18
CA LEU A 57 -5.10 -4.04 -13.22
C LEU A 57 -3.86 -3.32 -13.77
N THR A 58 -3.89 -1.99 -13.81
CA THR A 58 -2.76 -1.19 -14.27
C THR A 58 -1.52 -1.47 -13.41
N GLY A 59 -0.43 -1.89 -14.07
CA GLY A 59 0.84 -2.26 -13.43
C GLY A 59 0.84 -3.62 -12.75
N GLN A 60 -0.14 -4.50 -13.03
CA GLN A 60 -0.23 -5.85 -12.43
C GLN A 60 1.06 -6.65 -12.63
N ASP A 61 1.57 -6.70 -13.87
CA ASP A 61 2.73 -7.52 -14.21
C ASP A 61 4.01 -7.01 -13.54
N ASP A 62 4.21 -5.69 -13.50
CA ASP A 62 5.34 -5.06 -12.80
C ASP A 62 5.30 -5.34 -11.29
N ARG A 63 4.10 -5.25 -10.69
CA ARG A 63 3.90 -5.57 -9.26
C ARG A 63 4.24 -7.04 -8.98
N GLN A 64 3.82 -7.95 -9.85
CA GLN A 64 4.10 -9.38 -9.72
C GLN A 64 5.60 -9.66 -9.84
N ALA A 65 6.29 -9.06 -10.80
CA ALA A 65 7.73 -9.20 -10.98
C ALA A 65 8.53 -8.70 -9.76
N LEU A 66 8.11 -7.57 -9.17
CA LEU A 66 8.71 -7.05 -7.93
C LEU A 66 8.47 -7.99 -6.73
N TYR A 67 7.26 -8.54 -6.61
CA TYR A 67 6.94 -9.51 -5.56
C TYR A 67 7.80 -10.78 -5.67
N GLU A 68 7.91 -11.35 -6.87
CA GLU A 68 8.73 -12.55 -7.11
C GLU A 68 10.21 -12.29 -6.82
N LYS A 69 10.72 -11.11 -7.18
CA LYS A 69 12.09 -10.71 -6.85
C LYS A 69 12.30 -10.60 -5.33
N ALA A 70 11.35 -10.04 -4.61
CA ALA A 70 11.42 -9.93 -3.15
C ALA A 70 11.30 -11.30 -2.46
N LEU A 71 10.46 -12.20 -2.98
CA LEU A 71 10.30 -13.53 -2.41
C LEU A 71 11.60 -14.34 -2.49
N LYS A 72 12.34 -14.24 -3.60
CA LYS A 72 13.63 -14.92 -3.82
C LYS A 72 14.72 -14.56 -2.80
N VAL A 73 14.61 -13.45 -2.07
CA VAL A 73 15.59 -13.08 -1.04
C VAL A 73 15.13 -13.46 0.38
N LEU A 74 13.89 -13.96 0.51
CA LEU A 74 13.30 -14.41 1.77
C LEU A 74 13.20 -15.94 1.87
N THR A 75 13.45 -16.65 0.77
CA THR A 75 13.49 -18.11 0.64
C THR A 75 14.92 -18.59 0.48
#